data_AF-A0A3B9A9M6-F1
#
_entry.id   AF-A0A3B9A9M6-F1
#
_cell.length_a   1.000
_cell.length_b   1.000
_cell.length_c   1.000
_cell.angle_alpha   90.00
_cell.angle_beta   90.00
_cell.angle_gamma   90.00
#
_symmetry.space_group_name_H-M   'P 1'
#
loop_
_entity.id
_entity.type
_entity.pdbx_description
1 polymer ?
#
loop_
_entity_poly.entity_id
_entity_poly.type
_entity_poly.pdbx_seq_one_letter_code
_entity_poly.pdbx_strand_id
1 'polypeptide(L)'
;SIASLIKSYPELQGRKELVVVVNKIDLVDWELEIEPDYPQCIPVSALSGQGLGVLRGCIESLGNNHGDGQGVYTARRRHVEALEKAHQSLFAARDQLALSNSGSELAAEDLRQAQQQLGAITGAVTSDDLLGEIFAGFCIGK
;
A
#
# COMPACT_ATOMS: atom_id res chain seq x y z
N SER A 1 -0.06 -1.81 -35.53
CA SER A 1 0.81 -2.53 -34.60
C SER A 1 0.55 -2.10 -33.17
N ILE A 2 0.61 -3.02 -32.21
CA ILE A 2 0.52 -2.74 -30.77
C ILE A 2 1.64 -1.79 -30.32
N ALA A 3 2.81 -1.84 -30.97
CA ALA A 3 3.89 -0.90 -30.73
C ALA A 3 3.48 0.55 -30.99
N SER A 4 2.69 0.81 -32.04
CA SER A 4 2.16 2.16 -32.32
C SER A 4 1.18 2.61 -31.23
N LEU A 5 0.37 1.69 -30.70
CA LEU A 5 -0.55 1.97 -29.60
C LEU A 5 0.22 2.32 -28.32
N ILE A 6 1.25 1.55 -27.96
CA ILE A 6 2.06 1.82 -26.76
C ILE A 6 2.86 3.13 -26.90
N LYS A 7 3.37 3.45 -28.10
CA LYS A 7 4.02 4.75 -28.38
C LYS A 7 3.09 5.94 -28.14
N SER A 8 1.77 5.75 -28.25
CA SER A 8 0.79 6.82 -27.97
C SER A 8 0.55 7.10 -26.48
N TYR A 9 1.11 6.27 -25.58
CA TYR A 9 1.02 6.41 -24.13
C TYR A 9 2.42 6.66 -23.51
N PRO A 10 2.90 7.91 -23.50
CA PRO A 10 4.24 8.26 -23.02
C PRO A 10 4.48 7.91 -21.54
N GLU A 11 3.45 7.85 -20.72
CA GLU A 11 3.50 7.45 -19.31
C GLU A 11 3.86 5.96 -19.08
N LEU A 12 3.72 5.13 -20.12
CA LEU A 12 4.08 3.72 -20.09
C LEU A 12 5.56 3.49 -20.45
N GLN A 13 6.23 4.51 -21.01
CA GLN A 13 7.64 4.41 -21.43
C GLN A 13 8.57 4.37 -20.20
N GLY A 14 9.52 3.43 -20.19
CA GLY A 14 10.49 3.27 -19.11
C GLY A 14 10.03 2.42 -17.92
N ARG A 15 8.82 1.86 -17.96
CA ARG A 15 8.38 0.84 -16.99
C ARG A 15 9.13 -0.47 -17.22
N LYS A 16 9.89 -0.93 -16.21
CA LYS A 16 10.65 -2.19 -16.28
C LYS A 16 9.76 -3.44 -16.35
N GLU A 17 8.55 -3.36 -15.80
CA GLU A 17 7.58 -4.46 -15.76
C GLU A 17 6.26 -3.94 -16.32
N LEU A 18 6.09 -4.07 -17.63
CA LEU A 18 4.86 -3.75 -18.33
C LEU A 18 4.32 -5.03 -18.97
N VAL A 19 3.03 -5.29 -18.80
CA VAL A 19 2.32 -6.39 -19.48
C VAL A 19 1.15 -5.78 -20.22
N VAL A 20 1.03 -6.08 -21.50
CA VAL A 20 0.00 -5.51 -22.37
C VAL A 20 -1.06 -6.56 -22.58
N VAL A 21 -2.26 -6.32 -22.06
CA VAL A 21 -3.39 -7.24 -22.20
C VAL A 21 -4.29 -6.77 -23.32
N VAL A 22 -4.44 -7.62 -24.32
CA VAL A 22 -5.23 -7.37 -25.52
C VAL A 22 -6.55 -8.11 -25.38
N ASN A 23 -7.63 -7.38 -25.10
CA ASN A 23 -8.95 -7.99 -24.90
C ASN A 23 -9.78 -8.01 -26.19
N LYS A 24 -10.79 -8.89 -26.24
CA LYS A 24 -11.78 -9.06 -27.31
C LYS A 24 -11.26 -9.73 -28.58
N ILE A 25 -10.34 -10.69 -28.44
CA ILE A 25 -9.84 -11.48 -29.57
C ILE A 25 -10.92 -12.35 -30.25
N ASP A 26 -12.09 -12.50 -29.61
CA ASP A 26 -13.26 -13.16 -30.18
C ASP A 26 -13.96 -12.36 -31.28
N LEU A 27 -13.73 -11.04 -31.35
CA LEU A 27 -14.42 -10.16 -32.29
C LEU A 27 -13.63 -9.93 -33.58
N VAL A 28 -12.32 -10.13 -33.57
CA VAL A 28 -11.44 -9.81 -34.69
C VAL A 28 -10.19 -10.70 -34.61
N ASP A 29 -9.80 -11.31 -35.73
CA ASP A 29 -8.48 -11.95 -35.87
C ASP A 29 -7.40 -10.88 -35.84
N TRP A 30 -6.78 -10.68 -34.68
CA TRP A 30 -5.64 -9.77 -34.56
C TRP A 30 -4.38 -10.55 -34.94
N GLU A 31 -3.78 -10.20 -36.07
CA GLU A 31 -2.37 -10.50 -36.31
C GLU A 31 -1.54 -9.60 -35.38
N LEU A 32 -1.25 -10.11 -34.18
CA LEU A 32 -0.30 -9.47 -33.29
C LEU A 32 1.10 -9.66 -33.85
N GLU A 33 1.60 -8.65 -34.57
CA GLU A 33 3.04 -8.47 -34.72
C GLU A 33 3.61 -8.10 -33.34
N ILE A 34 4.07 -9.11 -32.61
CA ILE A 34 4.81 -8.92 -31.37
C ILE A 34 6.22 -8.47 -31.77
N GLU A 35 6.45 -7.17 -31.78
CA GLU A 35 7.79 -6.62 -31.93
C GLU A 35 8.67 -7.09 -30.74
N PRO A 36 9.89 -7.59 -30.98
CA PRO A 36 10.74 -8.19 -29.94
C PRO A 36 11.16 -7.20 -28.84
N ASP A 37 11.09 -5.89 -29.11
CA ASP A 37 11.45 -4.83 -28.17
C ASP A 37 10.30 -4.41 -27.24
N TYR A 38 9.10 -4.98 -27.39
CA TYR A 38 7.92 -4.58 -26.62
C TYR A 38 7.57 -5.56 -25.48
N PRO A 39 6.90 -5.06 -24.42
CA PRO A 39 6.55 -5.87 -23.27
C PRO A 39 5.64 -7.03 -23.65
N GLN A 40 5.64 -8.08 -22.82
CA GLN A 40 4.86 -9.30 -23.02
C GLN A 40 3.39 -8.95 -23.33
N CYS A 41 2.97 -9.25 -24.57
CA CYS A 41 1.60 -9.04 -25.03
C CYS A 41 0.79 -10.32 -24.83
N ILE A 42 -0.32 -10.22 -24.10
CA ILE A 42 -1.18 -11.36 -23.79
C ILE A 42 -2.57 -11.14 -24.44
N PRO A 43 -2.89 -11.86 -25.53
CA PRO A 43 -4.23 -11.84 -26.12
C PRO A 43 -5.21 -12.61 -25.24
N VAL A 44 -6.37 -12.01 -24.97
CA VAL A 44 -7.44 -12.59 -24.17
C VAL A 44 -8.83 -12.29 -24.76
N SER A 45 -9.76 -13.19 -24.52
CA SER A 45 -11.19 -12.88 -24.59
C SER A 45 -11.76 -12.98 -23.18
N ALA A 46 -12.10 -11.83 -22.60
CA ALA A 46 -12.80 -11.81 -21.32
C ALA A 46 -14.20 -12.44 -21.40
N LEU A 47 -14.78 -12.52 -22.60
CA LEU A 47 -16.11 -13.10 -22.82
C LEU A 47 -16.08 -14.63 -22.85
N SER A 48 -15.16 -15.23 -23.62
CA SER A 48 -15.03 -16.70 -23.70
C SER A 48 -14.13 -17.29 -22.63
N GLY A 49 -13.33 -16.45 -21.97
CA GLY A 49 -12.30 -16.87 -21.01
C GLY A 49 -10.99 -17.31 -21.66
N GLN A 50 -10.88 -17.27 -22.99
CA GLN A 50 -9.66 -17.61 -23.71
C GLN A 50 -8.51 -16.68 -23.29
N GLY A 51 -7.31 -17.24 -23.07
CA GLY A 51 -6.11 -16.48 -22.69
C GLY A 51 -6.06 -16.04 -21.22
N LEU A 52 -7.16 -16.11 -20.46
CA LEU A 52 -7.17 -15.70 -19.03
C LEU A 52 -6.29 -16.59 -18.14
N GLY A 53 -6.13 -17.88 -18.48
CA GLY A 53 -5.21 -18.78 -17.76
C GLY A 53 -3.75 -18.36 -17.93
N VAL A 54 -3.37 -17.94 -19.14
CA VAL A 54 -2.02 -17.43 -19.45
C VAL A 54 -1.78 -16.09 -18.74
N LEU A 55 -2.78 -15.21 -18.74
CA LEU A 55 -2.74 -13.96 -17.98
C LEU A 55 -2.54 -14.21 -16.48
N ARG A 56 -3.29 -15.16 -15.90
CA ARG A 56 -3.15 -15.54 -14.48
C ARG A 56 -1.73 -16.01 -14.16
N GLY A 57 -1.18 -16.93 -14.95
CA GLY A 57 0.17 -17.43 -14.75
C GLY A 57 1.24 -16.33 -14.85
N CYS A 58 1.07 -15.37 -15.77
CA CYS A 58 1.96 -14.22 -15.87
C CYS A 58 1.90 -13.31 -14.63
N ILE A 59 0.70 -13.02 -14.12
CA ILE A 59 0.54 -12.25 -12.87
C ILE A 59 1.16 -12.98 -11.68
N GLU A 60 0.96 -14.30 -11.60
CA GLU A 60 1.56 -15.13 -10.55
C GLU A 60 3.09 -15.14 -10.62
N SER A 61 3.69 -15.19 -11.82
CA SER A 61 5.15 -15.14 -11.98
C SER A 61 5.72 -13.76 -11.62
N LEU A 62 4.99 -12.68 -11.90
CA LEU A 62 5.35 -11.33 -11.45
C LEU A 62 5.30 -11.22 -9.92
N GLY A 63 4.28 -11.81 -9.29
CA GLY A 63 4.14 -11.83 -7.83
C GLY A 63 5.20 -12.67 -7.12
N ASN A 64 5.60 -13.81 -7.71
CA ASN A 64 6.57 -14.73 -7.11
C ASN A 64 8.03 -14.30 -7.26
N ASN A 65 8.36 -13.47 -8.26
CA ASN A 65 9.68 -12.85 -8.39
C ASN A 65 9.99 -11.82 -7.27
N HIS A 66 8.98 -11.46 -6.46
CA HIS A 66 9.10 -10.51 -5.34
C HIS A 66 9.27 -11.16 -3.95
N GLY A 67 9.70 -12.43 -3.89
CA GLY A 67 10.26 -13.11 -2.71
C GLY A 67 9.43 -13.04 -1.40
N ASP A 68 8.74 -14.13 -1.04
CA ASP A 68 8.21 -14.44 0.31
C ASP A 68 7.46 -13.34 1.10
N GLY A 69 6.98 -12.31 0.40
CA GLY A 69 6.68 -11.02 1.01
C GLY A 69 5.23 -10.77 1.38
N GLN A 70 4.28 -11.71 1.27
CA GLN A 70 2.87 -11.36 1.53
C GLN A 70 2.64 -10.83 2.97
N GLY A 71 3.31 -11.43 3.98
CA GLY A 71 3.28 -10.92 5.35
C GLY A 71 4.11 -9.63 5.54
N VAL A 72 5.26 -9.53 4.87
CA VAL A 72 6.16 -8.36 4.94
C VAL A 72 5.53 -7.14 4.26
N TYR A 73 4.75 -7.31 3.21
CA TYR A 73 4.08 -6.23 2.47
C TYR A 73 2.93 -5.64 3.28
N THR A 74 2.07 -6.49 3.88
CA THR A 74 1.01 -6.01 4.78
C THR A 74 1.59 -5.38 6.05
N ALA A 75 2.64 -5.95 6.64
CA ALA A 75 3.32 -5.36 7.79
C ALA A 75 3.96 -4.00 7.44
N ARG A 76 4.69 -3.91 6.33
CA ARG A 76 5.26 -2.64 5.84
C ARG A 76 4.18 -1.61 5.58
N ARG A 77 3.08 -1.98 4.93
CA ARG A 77 1.98 -1.06 4.66
C ARG A 77 1.34 -0.53 5.94
N ARG A 78 1.03 -1.41 6.91
CA ARG A 78 0.50 -1.01 8.22
C ARG A 78 1.45 -0.08 8.98
N HIS A 79 2.75 -0.37 8.94
CA HIS A 79 3.76 0.46 9.58
C HIS A 79 3.91 1.83 8.89
N VAL A 80 3.88 1.87 7.55
CA VAL A 80 3.89 3.11 6.78
C VAL A 80 2.65 3.95 7.09
N GLU A 81 1.46 3.34 7.10
CA GLU A 81 0.21 4.03 7.46
C GLU A 81 0.24 4.59 8.90
N ALA A 82 0.81 3.85 9.85
CA ALA A 82 0.99 4.32 11.22
C ALA A 82 1.99 5.48 11.33
N LEU A 83 3.10 5.43 10.58
CA LEU A 83 4.07 6.53 10.51
C LEU A 83 3.47 7.80 9.88
N GLU A 84 2.68 7.66 8.81
CA GLU A 84 1.98 8.77 8.17
C GLU A 84 1.00 9.46 9.12
N LYS A 85 0.21 8.67 9.85
CA LYS A 85 -0.72 9.20 10.86
C LYS A 85 0.03 9.89 12.01
N ALA A 86 1.11 9.28 12.52
CA ALA A 86 1.94 9.89 13.55
C ALA A 86 2.52 11.23 13.07
N HIS A 87 3.02 11.28 11.84
CA HIS A 87 3.53 12.49 11.23
C HIS A 87 2.46 13.59 11.12
N GLN A 88 1.23 13.26 10.69
CA GLN A 88 0.13 14.22 10.62
C GLN A 88 -0.20 14.81 12.01
N SER A 89 -0.31 13.97 13.04
CA SER A 89 -0.57 14.43 14.40
C SER A 89 0.57 15.28 14.95
N LEU A 90 1.83 14.97 14.66
CA LEU A 90 2.97 15.81 15.06
C LEU A 90 2.93 17.19 14.40
N PHE A 91 2.53 17.27 13.12
CA PHE A 91 2.37 18.55 12.44
C PHE A 91 1.21 19.36 13.01
N ALA A 92 0.07 18.71 13.31
CA ALA A 92 -1.06 19.35 13.95
C ALA A 92 -0.70 19.90 15.34
N ALA A 93 0.00 19.13 16.16
CA ALA A 93 0.50 19.57 17.46
C ALA A 93 1.44 20.78 17.33
N ARG A 94 2.37 20.76 16.37
CA ARG A 94 3.27 21.88 16.10
C ARG A 94 2.50 23.14 15.73
N ASP A 95 1.53 23.03 14.83
CA ASP A 95 0.74 24.16 14.34
C ASP A 95 -0.16 24.71 15.46
N GLN A 96 -0.66 23.85 16.35
CA GLN A 96 -1.42 24.26 17.54
C GLN A 96 -0.54 24.94 18.59
N LEU A 97 0.69 24.49 18.81
CA LEU A 97 1.64 25.18 19.70
C LEU A 97 2.02 26.58 19.18
N ALA A 98 1.93 26.80 17.87
CA ALA A 98 2.12 28.12 17.26
C ALA A 98 0.91 29.07 17.49
N LEU A 99 -0.26 28.53 17.87
CA LEU A 99 -1.42 29.29 18.29
C LEU A 99 -1.31 29.52 19.81
N SER A 100 -1.09 30.78 20.20
CA SER A 100 -0.88 31.25 21.59
C SER A 100 -1.79 30.59 22.64
N ASN A 101 -1.25 30.36 23.87
CA ASN A 101 -1.81 29.89 25.17
C ASN A 101 -2.97 28.87 25.25
N SER A 102 -3.83 28.74 24.25
CA SER A 102 -4.97 27.81 24.19
C SER A 102 -4.66 26.56 23.34
N GLY A 103 -3.55 26.55 22.60
CA GLY A 103 -3.16 25.44 21.73
C GLY A 103 -2.46 24.27 22.44
N SER A 104 -2.09 24.42 23.71
CA SER A 104 -1.33 23.41 24.46
C SER A 104 -2.14 22.14 24.78
N GLU A 105 -3.43 22.28 25.07
CA GLU A 105 -4.32 21.13 25.35
C GLU A 105 -4.56 20.29 24.10
N LEU A 106 -4.83 20.95 22.97
CA LEU A 106 -4.98 20.30 21.67
C LEU A 106 -3.65 19.67 21.23
N ALA A 107 -2.52 20.36 21.44
CA ALA A 107 -1.22 19.83 21.08
C ALA A 107 -0.87 18.60 21.90
N ALA A 108 -1.26 18.55 23.18
CA ALA A 108 -1.09 17.37 24.02
C ALA A 108 -1.93 16.18 23.54
N GLU A 109 -3.17 16.42 23.09
CA GLU A 109 -4.01 15.41 22.43
C GLU A 109 -3.33 14.85 21.17
N ASP A 110 -2.87 15.71 20.27
CA ASP A 110 -2.23 15.31 19.03
C ASP A 110 -0.89 14.58 19.26
N LEU A 111 -0.11 14.98 20.26
CA LEU A 111 1.09 14.24 20.67
C LEU A 111 0.75 12.84 21.21
N ARG A 112 -0.36 12.71 21.95
CA ARG A 112 -0.83 11.38 22.42
C ARG A 112 -1.25 10.49 21.26
N GLN A 113 -1.95 11.05 20.27
CA GLN A 113 -2.33 10.33 19.05
C GLN A 113 -1.08 9.86 18.28
N ALA A 114 -0.07 10.73 18.12
CA ALA A 114 1.19 10.37 17.48
C ALA A 114 1.90 9.22 18.23
N GLN A 115 1.96 9.29 19.56
CA GLN A 115 2.52 8.24 20.41
C GLN A 115 1.80 6.90 20.21
N GLN A 116 0.47 6.90 20.17
CA GLN A 116 -0.33 5.69 20.00
C GLN A 116 -0.07 5.02 18.64
N GLN A 117 0.02 5.80 17.56
CA GLN A 117 0.34 5.27 16.23
C GLN A 117 1.75 4.66 16.18
N LEU A 118 2.73 5.29 16.83
CA LEU A 118 4.09 4.75 16.93
C LEU A 118 4.16 3.50 17.82
N GLY A 119 3.40 3.44 18.91
CA GLY A 119 3.30 2.29 19.79
C GLY A 119 2.70 1.05 19.11
N ALA A 120 1.76 1.25 18.18
CA ALA A 120 1.20 0.19 17.36
C ALA A 120 2.24 -0.49 16.43
N ILE A 121 3.36 0.18 16.13
CA ILE A 121 4.45 -0.36 15.30
C ILE A 121 5.41 -1.20 16.14
N THR A 122 5.73 -0.74 17.36
CA THR A 122 6.70 -1.38 18.25
C THR A 122 6.09 -2.44 19.17
N GLY A 123 4.76 -2.56 19.18
CA GLY A 123 4.02 -3.43 20.11
C GLY A 123 4.11 -2.95 21.56
N ALA A 124 4.40 -1.65 21.77
CA ALA A 124 4.70 -1.11 23.08
C ALA A 124 3.44 -0.84 23.91
N VAL A 125 3.55 -1.27 25.17
CA VAL A 125 2.68 -1.06 26.35
C VAL A 125 2.02 0.33 26.33
N THR A 126 0.71 0.34 26.40
CA THR A 126 -0.11 1.56 26.42
C THR A 126 -0.05 2.25 27.79
N SER A 127 -0.45 3.52 27.86
CA SER A 127 -0.57 4.22 29.15
C SER A 127 -1.57 3.53 30.10
N ASP A 128 -2.58 2.84 29.56
CA ASP A 128 -3.51 2.01 30.33
C ASP A 128 -2.84 0.76 30.90
N ASP A 129 -1.90 0.15 30.17
CA ASP A 129 -1.14 -1.00 30.67
C ASP A 129 -0.18 -0.59 31.81
N LEU A 130 0.43 0.60 31.71
CA LEU A 130 1.23 1.21 32.78
C LEU A 130 0.37 1.60 34.00
N LEU A 131 -0.82 2.16 33.79
CA LEU A 131 -1.76 2.47 34.88
C LEU A 131 -2.27 1.17 35.54
N GLY A 132 -2.56 0.14 34.76
CA GLY A 132 -2.95 -1.19 35.24
C GLY A 132 -1.89 -1.82 36.15
N GLU A 133 -0.60 -1.75 35.80
CA GLU A 133 0.50 -2.21 36.66
C GLU A 133 0.63 -1.38 37.95
N ILE A 134 0.47 -0.05 37.87
CA ILE A 134 0.56 0.84 39.03
C ILE A 134 -0.57 0.57 40.03
N PHE A 135 -1.77 0.21 39.56
CA PHE A 135 -2.93 -0.06 40.41
C PHE A 135 -3.12 -1.53 40.80
N ALA A 136 -2.44 -2.48 40.14
CA ALA A 136 -2.51 -3.92 40.47
C ALA A 136 -1.96 -4.26 41.88
N GLY A 137 -1.14 -3.39 42.47
CA GLY A 137 -0.64 -3.51 43.84
C GLY A 137 -1.54 -2.93 44.94
N PHE A 138 -2.60 -2.19 44.57
CA PHE A 138 -3.57 -1.70 45.55
C PHE A 138 -4.63 -2.77 45.79
N CYS A 139 -4.52 -3.49 46.90
CA CYS A 139 -5.66 -4.23 47.42
C CYS A 139 -6.81 -3.23 47.66
N ILE A 140 -7.84 -3.26 46.81
CA ILE A 140 -9.16 -2.72 47.17
C ILE A 140 -9.73 -3.71 48.19
N GLY A 141 -9.24 -3.58 49.42
CA GLY A 141 -9.72 -4.32 50.58
C GLY A 141 -10.88 -3.57 51.22
N LYS A 142 -12.09 -4.08 50.97
CA LYS A 142 -13.40 -3.71 51.54
C LYS A 142 -14.02 -2.38 51.11
#